data_AF-A0A937MZ71-F1
#
_entry.id   AF-A0A937MZ71-F1
#
_cell.length_a   1.000
_cell.length_b   1.000
_cell.length_c   1.000
_cell.angle_alpha   90.00
_cell.angle_beta   90.00
_cell.angle_gamma   90.00
#
_symmetry.space_group_name_H-M   'P 1'
#
loop_
_entity.id
_entity.type
_entity.pdbx_description
1 polymer ?
#
loop_
_entity_poly.entity_id
_entity_poly.type
_entity_poly.pdbx_seq_one_letter_code
_entity_poly.pdbx_strand_id
1 'polypeptide(L)' 'MSKIFDLLWKKSENDGKAQWERVGVMLVKDDGKKSMKLDVLPIGQWDGWLVVSERKAKEKVKEPF' A
#
# COMPACT_ATOMS: atom_id res chain seq x y z
N MET A 1 12.53 1.75 15.30
CA MET A 1 12.64 1.49 13.84
C MET A 1 11.29 1.76 13.23
N SER A 2 11.17 2.80 12.40
CA SER A 2 9.91 3.17 11.76
C SER A 2 9.38 2.04 10.88
N LYS A 3 8.11 1.68 11.02
CA LYS A 3 7.44 0.67 10.19
C LYS A 3 6.86 1.30 8.94
N ILE A 4 6.91 0.58 7.83
CA ILE A 4 6.34 1.00 6.55
C ILE A 4 5.25 0.01 6.16
N PHE A 5 4.09 0.54 5.83
CA PHE A 5 2.95 -0.22 5.33
C PHE A 5 2.60 0.24 3.93
N ASP A 6 2.13 -0.68 3.10
CA ASP A 6 1.53 -0.36 1.83
C ASP A 6 0.04 -0.01 2.05
N LEU A 7 -0.43 1.02 1.35
CA LEU A 7 -1.84 1.39 1.30
C LEU A 7 -2.44 0.85 0.00
N LEU A 8 -3.46 0.02 0.13
CA LEU A 8 -4.05 -0.74 -0.96
C LEU A 8 -5.50 -0.31 -1.21
N TRP A 9 -5.82 -0.07 -2.47
CA TRP A 9 -7.18 0.11 -2.96
C TRP A 9 -7.66 -1.17 -3.64
N LYS A 10 -8.93 -1.55 -3.43
CA LYS A 10 -9.55 -2.67 -4.12
C LYS A 10 -9.98 -2.21 -5.52
N LYS A 11 -9.16 -2.54 -6.52
CA LYS A 11 -9.39 -2.13 -7.90
C LYS A 11 -10.55 -2.89 -8.55
N SER A 12 -10.63 -4.18 -8.28
CA SER A 12 -11.66 -5.07 -8.83
C SER A 12 -11.78 -6.34 -7.98
N GLU A 13 -12.83 -7.11 -8.23
CA GLU A 13 -13.00 -8.45 -7.66
C GLU A 13 -13.61 -9.36 -8.73
N ASN A 14 -12.93 -10.46 -9.02
CA ASN A 14 -13.40 -11.48 -9.97
C ASN A 14 -13.39 -12.85 -9.28
N ASP A 15 -14.49 -13.58 -9.34
CA ASP A 15 -14.64 -14.92 -8.75
C ASP A 15 -14.18 -15.00 -7.27
N GLY A 16 -14.52 -13.97 -6.49
CA GLY A 16 -14.13 -13.86 -5.07
C GLY A 16 -12.66 -13.52 -4.83
N LYS A 17 -11.87 -13.27 -5.88
CA LYS A 17 -10.47 -12.83 -5.78
C LYS A 17 -10.38 -11.33 -6.00
N ALA A 18 -10.02 -10.61 -4.94
CA ALA A 18 -9.80 -9.18 -4.99
C ALA A 18 -8.44 -8.83 -5.64
N GLN A 19 -8.47 -7.92 -6.62
CA GLN A 19 -7.27 -7.28 -7.15
C GLN A 19 -6.99 -6.01 -6.35
N TRP A 20 -5.83 -6.00 -5.69
CA TRP A 20 -5.38 -4.86 -4.88
C TRP A 20 -4.34 -4.05 -5.64
N GLU A 21 -4.55 -2.73 -5.69
CA GLU A 21 -3.61 -1.79 -6.27
C GLU A 21 -2.98 -0.95 -5.16
N ARG A 22 -1.65 -0.84 -5.16
CA ARG A 22 -0.97 0.03 -4.20
C ARG A 22 -1.12 1.48 -4.63
N VAL A 23 -1.71 2.29 -3.76
CA VAL A 23 -1.96 3.72 -4.01
C VAL A 23 -1.10 4.63 -3.13
N GLY A 24 -0.36 4.08 -2.18
CA GLY A 24 0.54 4.85 -1.33
C GLY A 24 1.23 4.02 -0.28
N VAL A 25 1.81 4.71 0.70
CA VAL A 25 2.48 4.13 1.86
C VAL A 25 2.10 4.87 3.14
N MET A 26 2.08 4.14 4.25
CA MET A 26 1.98 4.71 5.58
C MET A 26 3.27 4.43 6.37
N LEU A 27 3.82 5.48 6.95
CA LEU A 27 4.97 5.46 7.84
C LEU A 27 4.47 5.57 9.27
N VAL A 28 4.84 4.63 10.12
CA VAL A 28 4.60 4.69 11.56
C VAL A 28 5.95 4.92 12.25
N LYS A 29 6.10 6.09 12.87
CA LYS A 29 7.29 6.49 13.62
C LYS A 29 7.30 5.85 15.00
N ASP A 30 8.46 5.87 15.64
CA ASP A 30 8.65 5.29 16.98
C ASP A 30 7.85 6.04 18.06
N ASP A 31 7.53 7.32 17.82
CA ASP A 31 6.64 8.13 18.67
C ASP A 31 5.14 7.89 18.44
N GLY A 32 4.79 6.87 17.63
CA GLY A 32 3.42 6.51 17.29
C GLY A 32 2.76 7.40 16.25
N LYS A 33 3.42 8.48 15.81
CA LYS A 33 2.88 9.33 14.73
C LYS A 33 2.82 8.56 13.42
N LYS A 34 1.71 8.77 12.72
CA LYS A 34 1.46 8.17 11.40
C LYS A 34 1.54 9.26 10.34
N SER A 35 2.22 8.98 9.24
CA SER A 35 2.27 9.85 8.07
C SER A 35 1.94 9.03 6.84
N MET A 36 1.07 9.54 5.98
CA MET A 36 0.67 8.86 4.75
C MET A 36 1.17 9.65 3.55
N LYS A 37 1.71 8.93 2.56
CA LYS A 37 1.97 9.46 1.23
C LYS A 37 1.11 8.67 0.25
N LEU A 38 0.25 9.38 -0.47
CA LEU A 38 -0.55 8.82 -1.56
C LEU A 38 0.18 9.15 -2.86
N ASP A 39 0.53 8.11 -3.62
CA ASP A 39 1.19 8.21 -4.93
C ASP A 39 0.12 8.46 -6.02
N VAL A 40 -1.05 7.84 -5.87
CA VAL A 40 -2.21 7.95 -6.77
C VAL A 40 -3.49 8.01 -5.95
N LEU A 41 -4.49 8.75 -6.43
CA LEU A 41 -5.85 8.72 -5.90
C LEU A 41 -6.78 8.09 -6.95
N PRO A 42 -7.49 6.98 -6.65
CA PRO A 42 -8.45 6.38 -7.57
C PRO A 42 -9.74 7.21 -7.60
N ILE A 43 -9.73 8.35 -8.30
CA ILE A 43 -10.87 9.28 -8.36
C ILE A 43 -12.05 8.62 -9.10
N GLY A 44 -13.26 8.76 -8.55
CA GLY A 44 -14.52 8.36 -9.17
C GLY A 44 -15.17 7.14 -8.50
N GLN A 45 -14.50 5.99 -8.51
CA GLN A 45 -15.05 4.73 -7.97
C GLN A 45 -14.62 4.42 -6.53
N TRP A 46 -13.80 5.29 -5.94
CA TRP A 46 -13.24 5.06 -4.62
C TRP A 46 -14.14 5.64 -3.53
N ASP A 47 -14.46 4.80 -2.55
CA ASP A 47 -15.21 5.11 -1.34
C ASP A 47 -14.36 5.79 -0.24
N GLY A 48 -13.07 6.04 -0.52
CA GLY A 48 -12.13 6.61 0.44
C GLY A 48 -11.46 5.59 1.36
N TRP A 49 -11.79 4.29 1.26
CA TRP A 49 -11.24 3.26 2.12
C TRP A 49 -9.95 2.65 1.57
N LEU A 50 -8.95 2.43 2.44
CA LEU A 50 -7.67 1.80 2.09
C LEU A 50 -7.33 0.69 3.07
N VAL A 51 -6.84 -0.42 2.53
CA VAL A 51 -6.29 -1.51 3.32
C VAL A 51 -4.82 -1.23 3.62
N VAL A 52 -4.47 -1.31 4.90
CA VAL A 52 -3.09 -1.22 5.38
C VAL A 52 -2.49 -2.63 5.41
N SER A 53 -1.41 -2.85 4.67
CA SER A 53 -0.72 -4.15 4.64
C SER A 53 0.75 -4.00 5.00
N GLU A 54 1.30 -4.97 5.74
CA GLU A 54 2.74 -5.00 6.00
C GLU A 54 3.51 -5.09 4.69
N ARG A 55 4.46 -4.17 4.51
CA ARG A 55 5.26 -4.16 3.31
C ARG A 55 6.21 -5.35 3.35
N LYS A 56 5.95 -6.34 2.49
CA LYS A 56 6.89 -7.45 2.28
C LYS A 56 8.23 -6.87 1.83
N ALA A 57 9.32 -7.28 2.48
CA ALA A 57 10.66 -6.87 2.09
C ALA A 57 10.84 -7.24 0.61
N LYS A 58 11.10 -6.25 -0.25
CA LYS A 58 11.55 -6.55 -1.61
C LYS A 58 12.89 -7.26 -1.46
N GLU A 59 12.92 -8.56 -1.74
CA GLU A 59 14.18 -9.23 -2.04
C GLU A 59 14.86 -8.38 -3.12
N LYS A 60 16.08 -7.94 -2.84
CA LYS A 60 16.89 -7.23 -3.83
C LYS A 60 17.06 -8.19 -5.00
N VAL A 61 16.30 -7.98 -6.08
CA VAL A 61 16.57 -8.61 -7.37
C VAL A 61 17.97 -8.13 -7.73
N LYS A 62 18.97 -9.00 -7.54
CA LYS A 62 20.31 -8.79 -8.09
C LYS A 62 20.12 -8.85 -9.59
N GLU A 63 20.15 -7.70 -10.25
CA GLU A 63 20.28 -7.65 -11.69
C GLU A 63 21.59 -8.36 -12.07
N PRO A 64 21.56 -9.39 -12.93
CA PRO A 64 22.79 -9.93 -13.50
C PRO A 64 23.38 -8.86 -14.42
N PHE A 65 24.58 -8.40 -14.07
CA PHE A 65 25.43 -7.58 -14.91
C PHE A 65 25.91 -8.38 -16.14
#